data_AF-A0A820N6K2-F1
#
_entry.id   AF-A0A820N6K2-F1
#
_cell.length_a   1.000
_cell.length_b   1.000
_cell.length_c   1.000
_cell.angle_alpha   90.00
_cell.angle_beta   90.00
_cell.angle_gamma   90.00
#
_symmetry.space_group_name_H-M   'P 1'
#
loop_
_entity.id
_entity.type
_entity.pdbx_description
1 polymer ?
#
loop_
_entity_poly.entity_id
_entity_poly.type
_entity_poly.pdbx_seq_one_letter_code
_entity_poly.pdbx_strand_id
1 'polypeptide(L)'
;EYFCNILVNHPLIIHDEAANSTVAGLFHMLCCFYYEKKQYDHALEHLQTSLKVYLRFLSSDDIKLTTTYNNMGSIYHRQGLYEQAFHFHKKAYDIQVHYSNFDPYAIAAYACNIACVLVEQGKYEDAIPYLQRDLQIRKRLCPNRDDIQLSTKYHNLAGAQFRLQKYNKALENYQKCLEIELKLHSSNH
;
A
#
# COMPACT_ATOMS: atom_id res chain seq x y z
N GLU A 1 20.40 -15.07 9.44
CA GLU A 1 20.94 -15.90 8.33
C GLU A 1 20.86 -17.43 8.47
N TYR A 2 21.54 -18.10 9.40
CA TYR A 2 21.66 -19.59 9.39
C TYR A 2 20.31 -20.34 9.40
N PHE A 3 19.39 -19.95 10.29
CA PHE A 3 18.05 -20.53 10.37
C PHE A 3 17.19 -20.25 9.12
N CYS A 4 17.26 -19.03 8.58
CA CYS A 4 16.54 -18.66 7.35
C CYS A 4 17.02 -19.50 6.16
N ASN A 5 18.34 -19.71 6.03
CA ASN A 5 18.92 -20.53 4.95
C ASN A 5 18.57 -22.01 5.07
N ILE A 6 18.51 -22.58 6.28
CA ILE A 6 18.11 -23.97 6.49
C ILE A 6 16.63 -24.17 6.12
N LEU A 7 15.75 -23.29 6.59
CA LEU A 7 14.31 -23.37 6.28
C LEU A 7 14.07 -23.19 4.79
N VAL A 8 14.70 -22.20 4.17
CA VAL A 8 14.55 -21.96 2.73
C VAL A 8 15.07 -23.14 1.91
N ASN A 9 16.09 -23.88 2.34
CA ASN A 9 16.62 -25.02 1.56
C ASN A 9 16.07 -26.40 2.00
N HIS A 10 15.03 -26.43 2.83
CA HIS A 10 14.49 -27.69 3.33
C HIS A 10 13.70 -28.45 2.24
N PRO A 11 13.88 -29.78 2.07
CA PRO A 11 13.24 -30.57 1.01
C PRO A 11 11.71 -30.51 0.97
N LEU A 12 11.05 -30.52 2.15
CA LEU A 12 9.59 -30.35 2.26
C LEU A 12 9.09 -29.02 1.69
N ILE A 13 9.92 -27.99 1.71
CA ILE A 13 9.62 -26.65 1.18
C ILE A 13 9.98 -26.58 -0.31
N ILE A 14 10.71 -27.54 -0.87
CA ILE A 14 11.05 -27.52 -2.30
C ILE A 14 9.93 -28.13 -3.15
N HIS A 15 9.14 -29.06 -2.59
CA HIS A 15 8.21 -29.89 -3.37
C HIS A 15 6.73 -29.69 -3.08
N ASP A 16 6.36 -28.84 -2.12
CA ASP A 16 4.95 -28.62 -1.73
C ASP A 16 4.59 -27.13 -1.71
N GLU A 17 3.65 -26.71 -2.57
CA GLU A 17 3.11 -25.35 -2.64
C GLU A 17 2.49 -24.92 -1.30
N ALA A 18 1.81 -25.84 -0.59
CA ALA A 18 1.15 -25.53 0.67
C ALA A 18 2.17 -25.27 1.79
N ALA A 19 3.22 -26.10 1.88
CA ALA A 19 4.34 -25.86 2.79
C ALA A 19 5.06 -24.54 2.48
N ASN A 20 5.33 -24.24 1.21
CA ASN A 20 5.94 -22.97 0.80
C ASN A 20 5.12 -21.76 1.23
N SER A 21 3.81 -21.80 0.95
CA SER A 21 2.89 -20.70 1.28
C SER A 21 2.83 -20.47 2.80
N THR A 22 2.83 -21.56 3.58
CA THR A 22 2.86 -21.50 5.05
C THR A 22 4.15 -20.84 5.54
N VAL A 23 5.30 -21.26 5.02
CA VAL A 23 6.62 -20.74 5.42
C VAL A 23 6.77 -19.26 5.04
N ALA A 24 6.35 -18.88 3.84
CA ALA A 24 6.36 -17.49 3.41
C ALA A 24 5.43 -16.62 4.28
N GLY A 25 4.28 -17.15 4.70
CA GLY A 25 3.38 -16.53 5.66
C GLY A 25 4.02 -16.30 7.04
N LEU A 26 4.80 -17.26 7.55
CA LEU A 26 5.53 -17.11 8.82
C LEU A 26 6.59 -15.99 8.74
N PHE A 27 7.31 -15.88 7.63
CA PHE A 27 8.24 -14.76 7.43
C PHE A 27 7.51 -13.42 7.38
N HIS A 28 6.28 -13.38 6.86
CA HIS A 28 5.43 -12.18 6.93
C HIS A 28 5.08 -11.80 8.37
N MET A 29 4.77 -12.78 9.23
CA MET A 29 4.51 -12.52 10.66
C MET A 29 5.75 -12.00 11.38
N LEU A 30 6.93 -12.57 11.09
CA LEU A 30 8.20 -12.07 11.61
C LEU A 30 8.46 -10.63 11.15
N CYS A 31 8.22 -10.32 9.87
CA CYS A 31 8.27 -8.96 9.38
C CYS A 31 7.38 -8.02 10.22
N CYS A 32 6.11 -8.36 10.45
CA CYS A 32 5.22 -7.54 11.27
C CYS A 32 5.77 -7.32 12.69
N PHE A 33 6.30 -8.37 13.31
CA PHE A 33 6.92 -8.27 14.63
C PHE A 33 8.09 -7.27 14.66
N TYR A 34 9.04 -7.39 13.72
CA TYR A 34 10.18 -6.49 13.63
C TYR A 34 9.79 -5.06 13.23
N TYR A 35 8.76 -4.91 12.39
CA TYR A 35 8.21 -3.62 12.01
C TYR A 35 7.65 -2.86 13.22
N GLU A 36 6.88 -3.53 14.09
CA GLU A 36 6.36 -2.93 15.34
C GLU A 36 7.49 -2.53 16.30
N LYS A 37 8.61 -3.27 16.28
CA LYS A 37 9.84 -2.91 17.00
C LYS A 37 10.65 -1.80 16.35
N LYS A 38 10.19 -1.26 15.21
CA LYS A 38 10.91 -0.27 14.38
C LYS A 38 12.27 -0.76 13.87
N GLN A 39 12.46 -2.07 13.84
CA GLN A 39 13.66 -2.73 13.31
C GLN A 39 13.46 -3.03 11.82
N TYR A 40 13.44 -1.96 11.03
CA TYR A 40 13.02 -2.00 9.63
C TYR A 40 13.90 -2.89 8.74
N ASP A 41 15.21 -2.93 8.97
CA ASP A 41 16.12 -3.78 8.21
C ASP A 41 15.83 -5.27 8.42
N HIS A 42 15.53 -5.67 9.66
CA HIS A 42 15.16 -7.05 9.98
C HIS A 42 13.79 -7.41 9.39
N ALA A 43 12.83 -6.48 9.45
CA ALA A 43 11.53 -6.67 8.81
C ALA A 43 11.68 -6.89 7.29
N LEU A 44 12.57 -6.14 6.65
CA LEU A 44 12.86 -6.24 5.23
C LEU A 44 13.56 -7.57 4.88
N GLU A 45 14.54 -8.03 5.67
CA GLU A 45 15.19 -9.35 5.48
C GLU A 45 14.15 -10.48 5.47
N HIS A 46 13.17 -10.42 6.37
CA HIS A 46 12.10 -11.41 6.42
C HIS A 46 11.16 -11.33 5.20
N LEU A 47 10.78 -10.14 4.72
CA LEU A 47 10.00 -10.05 3.47
C LEU A 47 10.79 -10.48 2.24
N GLN A 48 12.08 -10.18 2.16
CA GLN A 48 12.94 -10.66 1.08
C GLN A 48 13.04 -12.19 1.10
N THR A 49 13.12 -12.79 2.28
CA THR A 49 13.11 -14.25 2.44
C THR A 49 11.76 -14.84 2.03
N SER A 50 10.64 -14.25 2.47
CA SER A 50 9.28 -14.63 2.05
C SER A 50 9.13 -14.58 0.53
N LEU A 51 9.57 -13.48 -0.08
CA LEU A 51 9.54 -13.30 -1.53
C LEU A 51 10.38 -14.36 -2.25
N LYS A 52 11.59 -14.66 -1.75
CA LYS A 52 12.46 -15.71 -2.32
C LYS A 52 11.82 -17.09 -2.28
N VAL A 53 11.06 -17.40 -1.23
CA VAL A 53 10.29 -18.66 -1.14
C VAL A 53 9.17 -18.67 -2.17
N TYR A 54 8.35 -17.62 -2.24
CA TYR A 54 7.26 -17.52 -3.20
C TYR A 54 7.73 -17.62 -4.67
N LEU A 55 8.83 -16.96 -5.02
CA LEU A 55 9.36 -16.92 -6.39
C LEU A 55 9.86 -18.27 -6.92
N ARG A 56 9.85 -19.33 -6.11
CA ARG A 56 10.19 -20.70 -6.57
C ARG A 56 9.07 -21.37 -7.35
N PHE A 57 7.83 -20.95 -7.13
CA PHE A 57 6.64 -21.56 -7.72
C PHE A 57 5.64 -20.54 -8.25
N LEU A 58 5.79 -19.27 -7.87
CA LEU A 58 5.02 -18.15 -8.42
C LEU A 58 5.87 -17.34 -9.39
N SER A 59 5.21 -16.80 -10.42
CA SER A 59 5.83 -15.77 -11.24
C SER A 59 6.03 -14.47 -10.45
N SER A 60 6.95 -13.61 -10.86
CA SER A 60 7.20 -12.33 -10.18
C SER A 60 6.05 -11.33 -10.25
N ASP A 61 5.06 -11.61 -11.11
CA ASP A 61 3.87 -10.79 -11.31
C ASP A 61 2.60 -11.50 -10.81
N ASP A 62 2.77 -12.55 -10.01
CA ASP A 62 1.67 -13.26 -9.38
C ASP A 62 0.94 -12.38 -8.36
N ILE A 63 -0.39 -12.42 -8.40
CA ILE A 63 -1.27 -11.64 -7.51
C ILE A 63 -1.00 -11.88 -6.02
N LYS A 64 -0.55 -13.08 -5.64
CA LYS A 64 -0.21 -13.42 -4.24
C LYS A 64 0.99 -12.61 -3.72
N LEU A 65 1.81 -12.02 -4.60
CA LEU A 65 2.98 -11.24 -4.22
C LEU A 65 2.67 -9.76 -3.93
N THR A 66 1.47 -9.26 -4.25
CA THR A 66 1.13 -7.83 -4.10
C THR A 66 1.22 -7.35 -2.66
N THR A 67 0.78 -8.16 -1.68
CA THR A 67 0.91 -7.85 -0.26
C THR A 67 2.38 -7.78 0.18
N THR A 68 3.23 -8.68 -0.31
CA THR A 68 4.68 -8.66 -0.04
C THR A 68 5.31 -7.38 -0.58
N TYR A 69 5.05 -7.04 -1.84
CA TYR A 69 5.56 -5.82 -2.45
C TYR A 69 5.05 -4.56 -1.74
N ASN A 70 3.76 -4.48 -1.42
CA ASN A 70 3.23 -3.33 -0.69
C ASN A 70 3.84 -3.16 0.72
N ASN A 71 4.13 -4.26 1.42
CA ASN A 71 4.75 -4.19 2.74
C ASN A 71 6.22 -3.77 2.66
N MET A 72 6.96 -4.25 1.64
CA MET A 72 8.30 -3.75 1.36
C MET A 72 8.27 -2.25 1.08
N GLY A 73 7.33 -1.78 0.26
CA GLY A 73 7.12 -0.36 -0.01
C GLY A 73 6.88 0.46 1.27
N SER A 74 6.03 -0.05 2.17
CA SER A 74 5.74 0.58 3.45
C SER A 74 6.97 0.69 4.35
N ILE A 75 7.82 -0.35 4.38
CA ILE A 75 9.06 -0.34 5.17
C ILE A 75 10.04 0.69 4.61
N TYR A 76 10.28 0.69 3.29
CA TYR A 76 11.16 1.68 2.66
C TYR A 76 10.64 3.11 2.88
N HIS A 77 9.33 3.31 2.83
CA HIS A 77 8.71 4.60 3.12
C HIS A 77 9.05 5.05 4.56
N ARG A 78 8.93 4.16 5.55
CA ARG A 78 9.31 4.47 6.95
C ARG A 78 10.80 4.79 7.12
N GLN A 79 11.66 4.24 6.27
CA GLN A 79 13.10 4.52 6.26
C GLN A 79 13.46 5.81 5.49
N GLY A 80 12.49 6.50 4.87
CA GLY A 80 12.75 7.67 4.01
C GLY A 80 13.33 7.30 2.64
N LEU A 81 13.34 6.01 2.29
CA LEU A 81 13.83 5.49 1.02
C LEU A 81 12.71 5.54 -0.03
N TYR A 82 12.34 6.77 -0.42
CA TYR A 82 11.13 7.02 -1.18
C TYR A 82 11.14 6.43 -2.60
N GLU A 83 12.28 6.36 -3.28
CA GLU A 83 12.36 5.75 -4.63
C GLU A 83 12.10 4.24 -4.58
N GLN A 84 12.67 3.54 -3.59
CA GLN A 84 12.39 2.13 -3.35
C GLN A 84 10.94 1.92 -2.93
N ALA A 85 10.42 2.78 -2.06
CA ALA A 85 9.02 2.73 -1.64
C ALA A 85 8.06 2.85 -2.83
N PHE A 86 8.30 3.84 -3.70
CA PHE A 86 7.54 4.04 -4.93
C PHE A 86 7.59 2.80 -5.82
N HIS A 87 8.79 2.26 -6.08
CA HIS A 87 8.97 1.08 -6.92
C HIS A 87 8.11 -0.10 -6.44
N PHE A 88 8.18 -0.43 -5.14
CA PHE A 88 7.47 -1.58 -4.59
C PHE A 88 5.95 -1.37 -4.50
N HIS A 89 5.48 -0.18 -4.11
CA HIS A 89 4.04 0.12 -4.14
C HIS A 89 3.50 0.12 -5.58
N LYS A 90 4.27 0.66 -6.53
CA LYS A 90 3.91 0.69 -7.95
C LYS A 90 3.84 -0.72 -8.53
N LYS A 91 4.79 -1.59 -8.20
CA LYS A 91 4.75 -3.00 -8.59
C LYS A 91 3.48 -3.71 -8.09
N ALA A 92 3.13 -3.53 -6.80
CA ALA A 92 1.90 -4.10 -6.25
C ALA A 92 0.65 -3.57 -6.95
N TYR A 93 0.61 -2.26 -7.22
CA TYR A 93 -0.48 -1.60 -7.93
C TYR A 93 -0.65 -2.12 -9.36
N ASP A 94 0.43 -2.23 -10.13
CA ASP A 94 0.38 -2.63 -11.53
C ASP A 94 -0.09 -4.09 -11.67
N ILE A 95 0.41 -5.00 -10.82
CA ILE A 95 -0.09 -6.39 -10.76
C ILE A 95 -1.59 -6.41 -10.46
N GLN A 96 -2.02 -5.66 -9.46
CA GLN A 96 -3.43 -5.63 -9.04
C GLN A 96 -4.36 -5.09 -10.13
N VAL A 97 -3.94 -4.06 -10.87
CA VAL A 97 -4.75 -3.42 -11.93
C VAL A 97 -4.86 -4.31 -13.17
N HIS A 98 -3.84 -5.10 -13.48
CA HIS A 98 -3.83 -6.00 -14.64
C HIS A 98 -4.40 -7.39 -14.35
N TYR A 99 -4.71 -7.70 -13.08
CA TYR A 99 -5.33 -8.95 -12.70
C TYR A 99 -6.83 -8.98 -13.02
N SER A 100 -7.32 -10.07 -13.62
CA SER A 100 -8.71 -10.19 -14.07
C SER A 100 -9.73 -10.10 -12.93
N ASN A 101 -9.39 -10.64 -11.75
CA ASN A 101 -10.19 -10.56 -10.53
C ASN A 101 -9.60 -9.51 -9.58
N PHE A 102 -9.34 -8.31 -10.09
CA PHE A 102 -8.78 -7.24 -9.28
C PHE A 102 -9.65 -6.93 -8.05
N ASP A 103 -9.01 -6.71 -6.91
CA ASP A 103 -9.64 -6.13 -5.72
C ASP A 103 -9.56 -4.59 -5.76
N PRO A 104 -10.71 -3.89 -5.87
CA PRO A 104 -10.75 -2.43 -5.84
C PRO A 104 -10.16 -1.83 -4.55
N TYR A 105 -10.35 -2.46 -3.40
CA TYR A 105 -9.81 -1.96 -2.13
C TYR A 105 -8.29 -1.97 -2.12
N ALA A 106 -7.67 -3.05 -2.61
CA ALA A 106 -6.22 -3.14 -2.79
C ALA A 106 -5.70 -2.06 -3.76
N ILE A 107 -6.34 -1.86 -4.92
CA ILE A 107 -5.96 -0.80 -5.87
C ILE A 107 -5.99 0.58 -5.19
N ALA A 108 -7.06 0.87 -4.45
CA ALA A 108 -7.23 2.13 -3.73
C ALA A 108 -6.14 2.32 -2.65
N ALA A 109 -5.85 1.28 -1.88
CA ALA A 109 -4.79 1.31 -0.86
C ALA A 109 -3.40 1.53 -1.47
N TYR A 110 -3.05 0.80 -2.53
CA TYR A 110 -1.74 0.93 -3.18
C TYR A 110 -1.61 2.30 -3.88
N ALA A 111 -2.66 2.80 -4.53
CA ALA A 111 -2.68 4.16 -5.08
C ALA A 111 -2.45 5.22 -3.98
N CYS A 112 -3.10 5.07 -2.82
CA CYS A 112 -2.87 5.98 -1.70
C CYS A 112 -1.41 5.97 -1.24
N ASN A 113 -0.80 4.78 -1.13
CA ASN A 113 0.59 4.66 -0.71
C ASN A 113 1.56 5.29 -1.72
N ILE A 114 1.34 5.06 -3.02
CA ILE A 114 2.10 5.72 -4.10
C ILE A 114 1.97 7.24 -4.00
N ALA A 115 0.75 7.74 -3.85
CA ALA A 115 0.49 9.17 -3.71
C ALA A 115 1.21 9.79 -2.51
N CYS A 116 1.16 9.13 -1.34
CA CYS A 116 1.87 9.60 -0.16
C CYS A 116 3.37 9.71 -0.41
N VAL A 117 3.99 8.67 -0.99
CA VAL A 117 5.43 8.70 -1.31
C VAL A 117 5.76 9.83 -2.29
N LEU A 118 4.95 10.04 -3.33
CA LEU A 118 5.16 11.14 -4.27
C LEU A 118 5.00 12.52 -3.62
N VAL A 119 4.05 12.67 -2.70
CA VAL A 119 3.86 13.91 -1.90
C VAL A 119 5.09 14.21 -1.03
N GLU A 120 5.66 13.20 -0.36
CA GLU A 120 6.88 13.33 0.43
C GLU A 120 8.09 13.70 -0.44
N GLN A 121 8.11 13.26 -1.70
CA GLN A 121 9.11 13.66 -2.69
C GLN A 121 8.85 15.06 -3.31
N GLY A 122 7.74 15.72 -2.98
CA GLY A 122 7.33 16.98 -3.60
C GLY A 122 6.81 16.84 -5.03
N LYS A 123 6.61 15.62 -5.53
CA LYS A 123 6.09 15.31 -6.87
C LYS A 123 4.56 15.36 -6.90
N TYR A 124 3.99 16.53 -6.62
CA TYR A 124 2.55 16.68 -6.43
C TYR A 124 1.74 16.44 -7.72
N GLU A 125 2.26 16.82 -8.89
CA GLU A 125 1.63 16.55 -10.18
C GLU A 125 1.41 15.05 -10.40
N ASP A 126 2.42 14.24 -10.09
CA ASP A 126 2.40 12.80 -10.25
C ASP A 126 1.51 12.13 -9.19
N ALA A 127 1.39 12.72 -7.99
CA ALA A 127 0.56 12.20 -6.91
C ALA A 127 -0.95 12.33 -7.19
N ILE A 128 -1.37 13.41 -7.86
CA ILE A 128 -2.79 13.73 -8.07
C ILE A 128 -3.57 12.59 -8.77
N PRO A 129 -3.09 11.99 -9.88
CA PRO A 129 -3.77 10.87 -10.51
C PRO A 129 -4.04 9.70 -9.56
N TYR A 130 -3.09 9.35 -8.70
CA TYR A 130 -3.25 8.28 -7.71
C TYR A 130 -4.24 8.66 -6.60
N LEU A 131 -4.19 9.90 -6.10
CA LEU A 131 -5.18 10.41 -5.13
C LEU A 131 -6.60 10.40 -5.70
N GLN A 132 -6.76 10.82 -6.96
CA GLN A 132 -8.04 10.80 -7.65
C GLN A 132 -8.54 9.37 -7.85
N ARG A 133 -7.64 8.42 -8.16
CA ARG A 133 -8.00 7.01 -8.33
C ARG A 133 -8.48 6.39 -7.02
N ASP A 134 -7.76 6.58 -5.92
CA ASP A 134 -8.18 6.13 -4.57
C ASP A 134 -9.55 6.70 -4.20
N LEU A 135 -9.73 8.02 -4.34
CA LEU A 135 -11.00 8.70 -4.07
C LEU A 135 -12.15 8.14 -4.94
N GLN A 136 -11.94 7.98 -6.24
CA GLN A 136 -12.97 7.46 -7.15
C GLN A 136 -13.41 6.04 -6.77
N ILE A 137 -12.46 5.17 -6.41
CA ILE A 137 -12.78 3.80 -6.02
C ILE A 137 -13.58 3.79 -4.71
N ARG A 138 -13.11 4.49 -3.66
CA ARG A 138 -13.82 4.52 -2.37
C ARG A 138 -15.23 5.09 -2.50
N LYS A 139 -15.42 6.13 -3.32
CA LYS A 139 -16.77 6.68 -3.60
C LYS A 139 -17.70 5.66 -4.24
N ARG A 140 -17.20 4.79 -5.13
CA ARG A 140 -18.02 3.75 -5.77
C ARG A 140 -18.36 2.61 -4.81
N LEU A 141 -17.42 2.23 -3.94
CA LEU A 141 -17.61 1.13 -2.99
C LEU A 141 -18.54 1.52 -1.83
N CYS A 142 -18.54 2.80 -1.44
CA CYS A 142 -19.36 3.32 -0.34
C CYS A 142 -20.18 4.55 -0.79
N PRO A 143 -21.19 4.40 -1.66
CA PRO A 143 -21.90 5.54 -2.27
C PRO A 143 -22.76 6.33 -1.28
N ASN A 144 -23.19 5.70 -0.17
CA ASN A 144 -24.16 6.27 0.78
C ASN A 144 -23.56 6.58 2.16
N ARG A 145 -22.24 6.61 2.31
CA ARG A 145 -21.59 6.98 3.57
C ARG A 145 -20.83 8.29 3.42
N ASP A 146 -21.17 9.26 4.26
CA ASP A 146 -20.30 10.38 4.63
C ASP A 146 -19.15 9.83 5.50
N ASP A 147 -18.30 8.99 4.91
CA ASP A 147 -17.26 8.22 5.61
C ASP A 147 -16.03 9.10 5.90
N ILE A 148 -15.49 9.01 7.11
CA ILE A 148 -14.24 9.64 7.53
C ILE A 148 -13.09 9.34 6.56
N GLN A 149 -13.13 8.17 5.90
CA GLN A 149 -12.16 7.82 4.88
C GLN A 149 -12.21 8.75 3.67
N LEU A 150 -13.40 9.16 3.21
CA LEU A 150 -13.57 10.08 2.07
C LEU A 150 -13.09 11.49 2.42
N SER A 151 -13.36 11.96 3.65
CA SER A 151 -12.84 13.24 4.14
C SER A 151 -11.32 13.32 4.01
N THR A 152 -10.61 12.30 4.51
CA THR A 152 -9.15 12.21 4.41
C THR A 152 -8.67 12.21 2.95
N LYS A 153 -9.39 11.57 2.03
CA LYS A 153 -9.03 11.58 0.60
C LYS A 153 -9.14 12.98 0.00
N TYR A 154 -10.24 13.69 0.27
CA TYR A 154 -10.43 15.06 -0.20
C TYR A 154 -9.38 16.00 0.38
N HIS A 155 -9.04 15.85 1.67
CA HIS A 155 -7.95 16.59 2.30
C HIS A 155 -6.61 16.39 1.59
N ASN A 156 -6.21 15.14 1.32
CA ASN A 156 -4.94 14.84 0.67
C ASN A 156 -4.89 15.40 -0.76
N LEU A 157 -5.98 15.27 -1.53
CA LEU A 157 -6.10 15.83 -2.88
C LEU A 157 -6.03 17.36 -2.86
N ALA A 158 -6.71 18.00 -1.91
CA ALA A 158 -6.69 19.45 -1.73
C ALA A 158 -5.28 19.94 -1.37
N GLY A 159 -4.59 19.25 -0.46
CA GLY A 159 -3.21 19.57 -0.06
C GLY A 159 -2.25 19.53 -1.25
N ALA A 160 -2.29 18.46 -2.05
CA ALA A 160 -1.47 18.36 -3.26
C ALA A 160 -1.79 19.49 -4.26
N GLN A 161 -3.07 19.80 -4.49
CA GLN A 161 -3.49 20.89 -5.37
C GLN A 161 -3.07 22.27 -4.86
N PHE A 162 -3.14 22.49 -3.55
CA PHE A 162 -2.72 23.74 -2.92
C PHE A 162 -1.23 23.98 -3.12
N ARG A 163 -0.39 22.94 -2.96
CA ARG A 163 1.05 23.01 -3.22
C ARG A 163 1.38 23.37 -4.67
N LEU A 164 0.50 23.00 -5.60
CA LEU A 164 0.56 23.37 -7.02
C LEU A 164 -0.11 24.70 -7.37
N GLN A 165 -0.51 25.49 -6.37
CA GLN A 165 -1.20 26.76 -6.57
C GLN A 165 -2.55 26.63 -7.32
N LYS A 166 -3.11 25.42 -7.37
CA LYS A 166 -4.44 25.13 -7.95
C LYS A 166 -5.53 25.45 -6.93
N TYR A 167 -5.53 26.68 -6.43
CA TYR A 167 -6.29 27.08 -5.24
C TYR A 167 -7.80 26.85 -5.34
N ASN A 168 -8.42 27.12 -6.49
CA ASN A 168 -9.86 26.89 -6.68
C ASN A 168 -10.23 25.42 -6.50
N LYS A 169 -9.45 24.51 -7.11
CA LYS A 169 -9.67 23.06 -6.97
C LYS A 169 -9.38 22.58 -5.54
N ALA A 170 -8.35 23.13 -4.91
CA ALA A 170 -8.02 22.82 -3.52
C ALA A 170 -9.16 23.25 -2.59
N LEU A 171 -9.70 24.46 -2.77
CA LEU A 171 -10.82 24.99 -2.00
C LEU A 171 -12.07 24.11 -2.14
N GLU A 172 -12.45 23.73 -3.36
CA GLU A 172 -13.58 22.82 -3.60
C GLU A 172 -13.43 21.48 -2.85
N ASN A 173 -12.21 20.92 -2.83
CA ASN A 173 -11.95 19.66 -2.12
C ASN A 173 -11.89 19.85 -0.60
N TYR A 174 -11.34 20.96 -0.09
CA TYR A 174 -11.41 21.29 1.33
C TYR A 174 -12.84 21.51 1.82
N GLN A 175 -13.69 22.15 1.02
CA GLN A 175 -15.12 22.31 1.34
C GLN A 175 -15.82 20.95 1.46
N LYS A 176 -15.59 20.03 0.52
CA LYS A 176 -16.14 18.66 0.61
C LYS A 176 -15.64 17.89 1.83
N CYS A 177 -14.36 18.04 2.18
CA CYS A 177 -13.80 17.46 3.40
C CYS A 177 -14.53 18.02 4.64
N LEU A 178 -14.66 19.35 4.73
CA LEU A 178 -15.34 20.01 5.84
C LEU A 178 -16.81 19.61 5.96
N GLU A 179 -17.54 19.53 4.84
CA GLU A 179 -18.93 19.08 4.81
C GLU A 179 -19.11 17.68 5.39
N ILE A 180 -18.22 16.74 5.05
CA ILE A 180 -18.25 15.36 5.58
C ILE A 180 -17.98 15.36 7.09
N GLU A 181 -16.95 16.08 7.54
CA GLU A 181 -16.60 16.16 8.96
C GLU A 181 -17.74 16.77 9.78
N LEU A 182 -18.35 17.87 9.31
CA LEU A 182 -19.46 18.52 10.00
C LEU A 182 -20.66 17.58 10.14
N LYS A 183 -21.01 16.86 9.07
CA LYS A 183 -22.10 15.87 9.14
C LYS A 183 -21.82 14.78 10.15
N LEU A 184 -20.63 14.18 10.12
CA LEU A 184 -20.22 13.12 11.04
C LEU A 184 -20.32 13.55 12.51
N HIS A 185 -19.88 14.77 12.83
CA HIS A 185 -19.92 15.29 14.19
C HIS A 185 -21.32 15.78 14.59
N SER A 186 -22.15 16.21 13.64
CA SER A 186 -23.55 16.58 13.89
C SER A 186 -24.49 15.38 14.08
N SER A 187 -24.18 14.23 13.47
CA SER A 187 -24.96 12.99 13.62
C SER A 187 -24.61 12.16 14.85
N ASN A 188 -23.55 12.53 15.58
CA ASN A 188 -23.10 11.89 16.82
C ASN A 188 -23.65 12.60 18.08
N HIS A 189 -24.54 13.58 17.92
CA HIS A 189 -25.30 14.27 18.96
C HIS A 189 -26.79 14.02 18.78
#